data_AF-A0A7V9ASI2-F1
#
_entry.id   AF-A0A7V9ASI2-F1
#
_cell.length_a   1.000
_cell.length_b   1.000
_cell.length_c   1.000
_cell.angle_alpha   90.00
_cell.angle_beta   90.00
_cell.angle_gamma   90.00
#
_symmetry.space_group_name_H-M   'P 1'
#
loop_
_entity.id
_entity.type
_entity.pdbx_description
1 polymer ?
#
loop_
_entity_poly.entity_id
_entity_poly.type
_entity_poly.pdbx_seq_one_letter_code
_entity_poly.pdbx_strand_id
1 'polypeptide(L)' 'MSSERPELSAYVSELERAAESLRSGAVEGEEAAALVERCAELAGRITASLEAEARGVSAELPLDESAEQERLL' A
#
# COMPACT_ATOMS: atom_id res chain seq x y z
N MET A 1 8.71 -8.21 -17.56
CA MET A 1 7.83 -8.85 -16.57
C MET A 1 7.87 -7.95 -15.36
N SER A 2 6.79 -7.21 -15.09
CA SER A 2 6.73 -6.32 -13.94
C SER A 2 7.02 -7.17 -12.71
N SER A 3 8.07 -6.86 -11.97
CA SER A 3 8.30 -7.47 -10.67
C SER A 3 7.17 -7.01 -9.75
N GLU A 4 6.03 -7.69 -9.83
CA GLU A 4 4.92 -7.52 -8.89
C GLU A 4 5.48 -7.76 -7.50
N ARG A 5 5.49 -6.70 -6.71
CA ARG A 5 6.08 -6.67 -5.38
C ARG A 5 5.44 -7.77 -4.53
N PRO A 6 6.15 -8.89 -4.28
CA PRO A 6 5.52 -10.08 -3.72
C PRO A 6 4.98 -9.83 -2.32
N GLU A 7 5.62 -8.94 -1.55
CA GLU A 7 5.20 -8.56 -0.20
C GLU A 7 3.93 -7.70 -0.20
N LEU A 8 3.83 -6.70 -1.09
CA LEU A 8 2.63 -5.88 -1.20
C LEU A 8 1.44 -6.73 -1.69
N SER A 9 1.67 -7.57 -2.70
CA SER A 9 0.65 -8.52 -3.20
C SER A 9 0.20 -9.49 -2.11
N ALA A 10 1.12 -9.97 -1.27
CA ALA A 10 0.79 -10.81 -0.13
C ALA A 10 -0.07 -10.07 0.91
N TYR A 11 0.27 -8.82 1.26
CA TYR A 11 -0.55 -8.03 2.20
C TYR A 11 -1.96 -7.76 1.66
N VAL A 12 -2.08 -7.44 0.37
CA VAL A 12 -3.39 -7.24 -0.27
C VAL A 12 -4.19 -8.53 -0.28
N SER A 13 -3.58 -9.65 -0.67
CA SER A 13 -4.25 -10.96 -0.69
C SER A 13 -4.73 -11.38 0.70
N GLU A 14 -3.97 -11.08 1.74
CA GLU A 14 -4.37 -11.36 3.13
C GLU A 14 -5.53 -10.46 3.58
N LEU A 15 -5.49 -9.17 3.22
CA LEU A 15 -6.54 -8.21 3.53
C LEU A 15 -7.87 -8.63 2.89
N GLU A 16 -7.83 -9.05 1.63
CA GLU A 16 -9.01 -9.51 0.89
C GLU A 16 -9.65 -10.74 1.54
N ARG A 17 -8.83 -11.70 2.01
CA ARG A 17 -9.31 -12.89 2.72
C ARG A 17 -9.97 -12.54 4.04
N ALA A 18 -9.33 -11.70 4.85
CA ALA A 18 -9.90 -11.26 6.13
C ALA A 18 -11.22 -10.50 5.92
N ALA A 19 -11.27 -9.62 4.91
CA ALA A 19 -12.49 -8.90 4.55
C ALA A 19 -13.59 -9.82 4.02
N GLU A 20 -13.25 -10.88 3.29
CA GLU A 20 -14.22 -11.88 2.84
C GLU A 20 -14.82 -12.67 4.01
N SER A 21 -13.98 -13.10 4.97
CA SER A 21 -14.46 -13.75 6.20
C SER A 21 -15.44 -12.86 6.96
N LEU A 22 -15.16 -11.56 7.09
CA LEU A 22 -16.06 -10.59 7.72
C LEU A 22 -17.39 -10.44 6.93
N ARG A 23 -17.33 -10.33 5.60
CA ARG A 23 -18.54 -10.20 4.75
C ARG A 23 -19.42 -11.43 4.76
N SER A 24 -18.82 -12.61 4.92
CA SER A 24 -19.55 -13.88 4.96
C SER A 24 -20.52 -13.97 6.14
N GLY A 25 -20.26 -13.20 7.22
CA GLY A 25 -21.02 -13.28 8.47
C GLY A 25 -20.84 -14.61 9.21
N ALA A 26 -19.89 -15.46 8.79
CA ALA A 26 -19.61 -16.76 9.39
C ALA A 26 -18.69 -16.68 10.62
N VAL A 27 -18.39 -15.47 11.11
CA VAL A 27 -17.48 -15.20 12.22
C VAL A 27 -18.21 -14.56 13.38
N GLU A 28 -17.91 -15.02 14.60
CA GLU A 28 -18.55 -14.55 15.83
C GLU A 28 -17.85 -13.30 16.38
N GLY A 29 -18.49 -12.58 17.33
CA GLY A 29 -18.10 -11.23 17.73
C GLY A 29 -16.62 -11.01 18.07
N GLU A 30 -15.99 -11.92 18.82
CA GLU A 30 -14.56 -11.82 19.17
C GLU A 30 -13.65 -12.08 17.97
N GLU A 31 -14.00 -13.05 17.12
CA GLU A 31 -13.27 -13.36 15.89
C GLU A 31 -13.40 -12.23 14.87
N ALA A 32 -14.59 -11.64 14.75
CA ALA A 32 -14.84 -10.47 13.92
C ALA A 32 -13.99 -9.26 14.37
N ALA A 33 -13.88 -9.02 15.68
CA ALA A 33 -13.04 -7.96 16.22
C ALA A 33 -11.56 -8.19 15.85
N ALA A 34 -11.05 -9.41 16.03
CA ALA A 34 -9.68 -9.76 15.67
C ALA A 34 -9.43 -9.61 14.16
N LEU A 35 -10.39 -9.99 13.31
CA LEU A 35 -10.28 -9.80 11.86
C LEU A 35 -10.29 -8.33 11.45
N VAL A 36 -11.06 -7.48 12.13
CA VAL A 36 -11.05 -6.03 11.90
C VAL A 36 -9.70 -5.41 12.28
N GLU A 37 -9.15 -5.78 13.44
CA GLU A 37 -7.81 -5.35 13.86
C GLU A 37 -6.74 -5.79 12.84
N ARG A 38 -6.83 -7.04 12.36
CA ARG A 38 -5.93 -7.54 11.33
C ARG A 38 -6.05 -6.77 10.01
N CYS A 39 -7.28 -6.43 9.60
CA CYS A 39 -7.50 -5.58 8.41
C CYS A 39 -6.83 -4.20 8.58
N ALA A 40 -6.96 -3.58 9.75
CA ALA A 40 -6.34 -2.28 10.03
C ALA A 40 -4.81 -2.35 10.00
N GLU A 41 -4.23 -3.41 10.56
CA GLU A 41 -2.78 -3.66 10.52
C GLU A 41 -2.28 -3.82 9.07
N LEU A 42 -2.97 -4.63 8.27
CA LEU A 42 -2.61 -4.87 6.87
C LEU A 42 -2.74 -3.58 6.04
N ALA A 43 -3.80 -2.80 6.24
CA ALA A 43 -3.95 -1.50 5.61
C ALA A 43 -2.78 -0.56 5.94
N GLY A 44 -2.35 -0.51 7.20
CA GLY A 44 -1.18 0.27 7.62
C GLY A 44 0.11 -0.18 6.92
N ARG A 45 0.35 -1.49 6.80
CA ARG A 45 1.52 -2.03 6.09
C ARG A 45 1.49 -1.73 4.60
N ILE A 46 0.32 -1.83 3.96
CA ILE A 46 0.12 -1.49 2.56
C ILE A 46 0.45 -0.01 2.34
N THR A 47 -0.13 0.89 3.15
CA THR A 47 0.13 2.32 3.06
C THR A 47 1.62 2.64 3.25
N ALA A 48 2.26 2.10 4.28
CA ALA A 48 3.69 2.31 4.51
C ALA A 48 4.56 1.84 3.33
N SER A 49 4.19 0.72 2.70
CA SER A 49 4.89 0.20 1.52
C SER A 49 4.72 1.10 0.30
N LEU A 50 3.50 1.62 0.07
CA LEU A 50 3.22 2.57 -1.00
C LEU A 50 3.91 3.92 -0.77
N GLU A 51 3.97 4.40 0.46
CA GLU A 51 4.69 5.63 0.81
C GLU A 51 6.21 5.50 0.64
N ALA A 52 6.77 4.34 0.97
CA ALA A 52 8.19 4.05 0.72
C ALA A 52 8.49 4.07 -0.79
N GLU A 53 7.60 3.50 -1.61
CA GLU A 53 7.71 3.56 -3.07
C GLU A 53 7.59 4.99 -3.59
N ALA A 54 6.57 5.73 -3.17
CA ALA A 54 6.36 7.11 -3.62
C ALA A 54 7.59 8.00 -3.35
N ARG A 55 8.25 7.80 -2.20
CA ARG A 55 9.51 8.49 -1.86
C ARG A 55 10.70 8.02 -2.69
N GLY A 56 10.79 6.72 -2.99
CA GLY A 56 11.83 6.18 -3.89
C GLY A 56 11.71 6.71 -5.32
N VAL A 57 10.50 6.73 -5.87
CA VAL A 57 10.20 7.26 -7.21
C VAL A 57 10.47 8.76 -7.29
N SER A 58 10.15 9.53 -6.24
CA SER A 58 10.39 10.97 -6.20
C SER A 58 11.88 11.35 -6.19
N ALA A 59 12.76 10.46 -5.73
CA ALA A 59 14.21 10.68 -5.70
C ALA A 59 14.90 10.42 -7.05
N GLU A 60 14.25 9.68 -7.95
CA GLU A 60 14.81 9.27 -9.25
C GLU A 60 14.36 10.15 -10.42
N LEU A 61 13.36 11.03 -10.23
CA LEU A 61 13.00 12.01 -11.25
C LEU A 61 14.04 13.14 -11.24
N PRO A 62 14.88 13.29 -12.28
CA PRO A 62 15.73 14.47 -12.38
C PRO A 62 14.80 15.68 -12.46
N LEU A 63 14.87 16.56 -11.46
CA LEU A 63 14.37 17.91 -11.60
C LEU A 63 15.19 18.52 -12.72
N ASP A 64 14.60 18.65 -13.90
CA ASP A 64 15.25 19.27 -15.05
C ASP A 64 15.33 20.78 -14.77
N GLU A 65 16.29 21.17 -13.92
CA GLU A 65 16.58 22.54 -13.50
C GLU A 65 17.03 23.42 -14.69
N SER A 66 17.21 22.83 -15.88
CA SER A 66 17.57 23.53 -17.11
C SER A 66 16.44 24.43 -17.64
N ALA A 67 15.18 24.07 -17.41
CA ALA A 67 14.03 24.83 -17.93
C ALA A 67 13.78 26.16 -17.18
N GLU A 68 14.29 26.31 -15.95
CA GLU A 68 14.09 27.53 -15.15
C GLU A 68 15.16 28.60 -15.44
N GLN A 69 16.37 28.20 -15.87
CA GLN A 69 17.47 29.12 -16.21
C GLN A 69 17.27 29.85 -17.53
N GLU A 70 16.55 29.27 -18.50
CA GLU A 70 16.30 29.92 -19.82
C GLU A 70 15.21 31.01 -19.76
N ARG A 71 14.41 31.07 -18.67
CA ARG A 71 13.45 32.17 -18.44
C ARG A 71 14.05 33.41 -17.78
N LEU A 72 15.32 33.33 -17.34
CA LEU A 72 16.02 34.38 -16.61
C LEU A 72 17.15 35.05 -17.43
N LEU A 73 17.32 34.68 -18.70
CA LEU A 73 18.22 35.30 -19.68
C LEU A 73 17.43 36.00 -20.79
#